data_AF-A0A2D6RGH7-F1
#
_entry.id   AF-A0A2D6RGH7-F1
#
_cell.length_a   1.000
_cell.length_b   1.000
_cell.length_c   1.000
_cell.angle_alpha   90.00
_cell.angle_beta   90.00
_cell.angle_gamma   90.00
#
_symmetry.space_group_name_H-M   'P 1'
#
loop_
_entity.id
_entity.type
_entity.pdbx_description
1 polymer ?
#
loop_
_entity_poly.entity_id
_entity_poly.type
_entity_poly.pdbx_seq_one_letter_code
_entity_poly.pdbx_strand_id
1 'polypeptide(L)'
;MKVVIKFACICLMYLSANVFAADNDGKFAAKGAGRKGCEDFIQSVKQKDSDFLLYAGWIEGYLSAYNQFQKNNYDIAPWQTTELFMILLQRHCKNNTNVKFFDATNALIKAFFPIRLNAEDTIVKVQVGDASAYYYQEILLRAKTRLKKMGFYQGDVAGDNFTDLDVKAFSDYQQKLNLKVTGFPDQNTLTTLFLKAKG
;
A
#
# COMPACT_ATOMS: atom_id res chain seq x y z
N MET A 1 -50.76 -37.12 31.11
CA MET A 1 -50.47 -35.76 30.61
C MET A 1 -48.97 -35.69 30.31
N LYS A 2 -48.54 -36.20 29.14
CA LYS A 2 -47.85 -35.44 28.07
C LYS A 2 -46.86 -34.38 28.61
N VAL A 3 -45.56 -34.67 28.55
CA VAL A 3 -44.58 -33.98 27.68
C VAL A 3 -43.42 -34.95 27.43
N VAL A 4 -43.31 -35.43 26.20
CA VAL A 4 -42.13 -36.11 25.66
C VAL A 4 -41.59 -35.18 24.56
N ILE A 5 -40.27 -35.21 24.36
CA ILE A 5 -39.51 -34.78 23.17
C ILE A 5 -39.18 -33.27 23.06
N LYS A 6 -37.86 -32.98 23.15
CA LYS A 6 -37.02 -32.15 22.25
C LYS A 6 -36.01 -31.26 23.01
N PHE A 7 -34.96 -31.86 23.57
CA PHE A 7 -33.73 -31.15 23.99
C PHE A 7 -32.49 -31.67 23.24
N ALA A 8 -32.65 -32.01 21.97
CA ALA A 8 -31.56 -32.41 21.09
C ALA A 8 -31.61 -31.55 19.82
N CYS A 9 -31.20 -30.27 19.90
CA CYS A 9 -30.99 -29.47 18.68
C CYS A 9 -30.23 -28.13 18.81
N ILE A 10 -29.49 -27.84 19.89
CA ILE A 10 -28.76 -26.54 19.99
C ILE A 10 -27.33 -26.74 20.50
N CYS A 11 -26.48 -27.35 19.67
CA CYS A 11 -25.02 -27.35 19.85
C CYS A 11 -24.30 -27.47 18.48
N LEU A 12 -24.83 -26.76 17.47
CA LEU A 12 -24.32 -26.80 16.08
C LEU A 12 -24.06 -25.39 15.54
N MET A 13 -23.57 -24.50 16.40
CA MET A 13 -23.02 -23.21 16.00
C MET A 13 -21.70 -23.03 16.76
N TYR A 14 -20.67 -22.51 16.10
CA TYR A 14 -19.31 -22.23 16.60
C TYR A 14 -18.17 -23.21 16.28
N LEU A 15 -18.27 -24.00 15.20
CA LEU A 15 -17.06 -24.40 14.45
C LEU A 15 -16.94 -23.51 13.22
N SER A 16 -16.51 -22.26 13.44
CA SER A 16 -15.96 -21.42 12.36
C SER A 16 -14.62 -22.02 11.95
N ALA A 17 -14.68 -23.11 11.17
CA ALA A 17 -13.52 -23.60 10.44
C ALA A 17 -13.02 -22.45 9.56
N ASN A 18 -11.76 -22.05 9.73
CA ASN A 18 -11.11 -21.15 8.80
C ASN A 18 -11.12 -21.86 7.45
N VAL A 19 -11.97 -21.40 6.52
CA VAL A 19 -11.94 -21.87 5.14
C VAL A 19 -10.66 -21.29 4.55
N PHE A 20 -9.61 -22.11 4.47
CA PHE A 20 -8.39 -21.74 3.77
C PHE A 20 -8.65 -21.82 2.26
N ALA A 21 -8.38 -20.74 1.54
CA ALA A 21 -8.57 -20.66 0.08
C ALA A 21 -7.50 -21.43 -0.72
N ALA A 22 -6.44 -21.90 -0.05
CA ALA A 22 -5.41 -22.75 -0.63
C ALA A 22 -5.82 -24.24 -0.58
N ASP A 23 -5.07 -25.11 -1.26
CA ASP A 23 -5.26 -26.56 -1.10
C ASP A 23 -4.92 -27.02 0.33
N ASN A 24 -5.10 -28.31 0.60
CA ASN A 24 -4.89 -28.89 1.93
C ASN A 24 -3.45 -28.75 2.45
N ASP A 25 -2.48 -28.48 1.57
CA ASP A 25 -1.07 -28.25 1.93
C ASP A 25 -0.74 -26.76 2.04
N GLY A 26 -1.74 -25.87 1.89
CA GLY A 26 -1.52 -24.43 1.82
C GLY A 26 -0.92 -23.95 0.48
N LYS A 27 -0.90 -24.81 -0.55
CA LYS A 27 -0.41 -24.43 -1.88
C LYS A 27 -1.53 -23.77 -2.68
N PHE A 28 -1.13 -22.85 -3.53
CA PHE A 28 -2.02 -22.16 -4.44
C PHE A 28 -1.29 -21.87 -5.75
N ALA A 29 -2.08 -21.67 -6.81
CA ALA A 29 -1.54 -21.31 -8.11
C ALA A 29 -1.58 -19.80 -8.30
N ALA A 30 -0.43 -19.12 -8.21
CA ALA A 30 -0.29 -17.77 -8.76
C ALA A 30 -0.75 -17.76 -10.23
N LYS A 31 -1.26 -16.65 -10.73
CA LYS A 31 -1.73 -16.49 -12.13
C LYS A 31 -0.99 -15.35 -12.81
N GLY A 32 -0.99 -15.31 -14.15
CA GLY A 32 -0.41 -14.21 -14.93
C GLY A 32 1.07 -13.94 -14.61
N ALA A 33 1.42 -12.65 -14.50
CA ALA A 33 2.78 -12.18 -14.21
C ALA A 33 3.38 -12.78 -12.92
N GLY A 34 2.56 -13.11 -11.91
CA GLY A 34 3.05 -13.75 -10.68
C GLY A 34 3.74 -15.11 -10.87
N ARG A 35 3.48 -15.81 -11.99
CA ARG A 35 4.17 -17.08 -12.32
C ARG A 35 5.57 -16.87 -12.91
N LYS A 36 5.82 -15.69 -13.50
CA LYS A 36 7.05 -15.35 -14.21
C LYS A 36 8.19 -15.04 -13.23
N GLY A 37 9.43 -15.13 -13.71
CA GLY A 37 10.62 -14.81 -12.93
C GLY A 37 10.91 -13.32 -12.89
N CYS A 38 11.74 -12.91 -11.93
CA CYS A 38 12.32 -11.56 -11.91
C CYS A 38 13.12 -11.26 -13.19
N GLU A 39 13.79 -12.25 -13.78
CA GLU A 39 14.47 -12.10 -15.08
C GLU A 39 13.51 -11.67 -16.20
N ASP A 40 12.37 -12.34 -16.35
CA ASP A 40 11.34 -12.01 -17.36
C ASP A 40 10.81 -10.58 -17.16
N PHE A 41 10.60 -10.19 -15.91
CA PHE A 41 10.18 -8.84 -15.57
C PHE A 41 11.22 -7.79 -15.93
N ILE A 42 12.51 -8.04 -15.64
CA ILE A 42 13.58 -7.12 -16.03
C ILE A 42 13.67 -6.99 -17.55
N GLN A 43 13.43 -8.08 -18.28
CA GLN A 43 13.39 -8.06 -19.74
C GLN A 43 12.23 -7.23 -20.28
N SER A 44 11.01 -7.41 -19.75
CA SER A 44 9.84 -6.62 -20.17
C SER A 44 10.02 -5.13 -19.91
N VAL A 45 10.66 -4.74 -18.80
CA VAL A 45 10.98 -3.33 -18.51
C VAL A 45 11.97 -2.74 -19.53
N LYS A 46 12.95 -3.53 -19.99
CA LYS A 46 13.91 -3.07 -21.02
C LYS A 46 13.22 -2.92 -22.38
N GLN A 47 12.39 -3.88 -22.75
CA GLN A 47 11.75 -3.94 -24.06
C GLN A 47 10.52 -3.04 -24.17
N LYS A 48 9.90 -2.68 -23.03
CA LYS A 48 8.61 -1.95 -22.96
C LYS A 48 7.54 -2.63 -23.83
N ASP A 49 7.53 -3.94 -23.81
CA ASP A 49 6.57 -4.77 -24.54
C ASP A 49 5.20 -4.80 -23.83
N SER A 50 4.27 -5.58 -24.37
CA SER A 50 2.95 -5.77 -23.76
C SER A 50 3.02 -6.42 -22.38
N ASP A 51 4.07 -7.21 -22.10
CA ASP A 51 4.26 -7.83 -20.79
C ASP A 51 4.52 -6.78 -19.71
N PHE A 52 5.14 -5.64 -20.04
CA PHE A 52 5.34 -4.54 -19.08
C PHE A 52 4.01 -4.09 -18.44
N LEU A 53 2.96 -3.93 -19.25
CA LEU A 53 1.62 -3.57 -18.74
C LEU A 53 0.94 -4.74 -18.02
N LEU A 54 1.22 -5.99 -18.43
CA LEU A 54 0.74 -7.18 -17.71
C LEU A 54 1.24 -7.19 -16.26
N TYR A 55 2.51 -6.85 -16.02
CA TYR A 55 3.05 -6.77 -14.66
C TYR A 55 2.37 -5.66 -13.84
N ALA A 56 2.19 -4.47 -14.42
CA ALA A 56 1.52 -3.36 -13.74
C ALA A 56 0.06 -3.72 -13.36
N GLY A 57 -0.72 -4.23 -14.31
CA GLY A 57 -2.10 -4.66 -14.04
C GLY A 57 -2.20 -5.84 -13.08
N TRP A 58 -1.22 -6.75 -13.12
CA TRP A 58 -1.16 -7.85 -12.16
C TRP A 58 -0.89 -7.35 -10.73
N ILE A 59 0.00 -6.37 -10.54
CA ILE A 59 0.24 -5.74 -9.23
C ILE A 59 -1.08 -5.16 -8.70
N GLU A 60 -1.76 -4.31 -9.47
CA GLU A 60 -3.04 -3.69 -9.06
C GLU A 60 -4.08 -4.71 -8.62
N GLY A 61 -4.28 -5.76 -9.43
CA GLY A 61 -5.20 -6.84 -9.09
C GLY A 61 -4.78 -7.63 -7.85
N TYR A 62 -3.48 -7.88 -7.68
CA TYR A 62 -2.97 -8.59 -6.52
C TYR A 62 -3.07 -7.77 -5.23
N LEU A 63 -2.79 -6.47 -5.28
CA LEU A 63 -2.97 -5.56 -4.14
C LEU A 63 -4.44 -5.44 -3.75
N SER A 64 -5.35 -5.40 -4.73
CA SER A 64 -6.80 -5.41 -4.48
C SER A 64 -7.25 -6.68 -3.75
N ALA A 65 -6.79 -7.85 -4.20
CA ALA A 65 -7.06 -9.13 -3.52
C ALA A 65 -6.45 -9.16 -2.11
N TYR A 66 -5.22 -8.65 -1.96
CA TYR A 66 -4.56 -8.54 -0.65
C TYR A 66 -5.38 -7.67 0.31
N ASN A 67 -5.90 -6.53 -0.16
CA ASN A 67 -6.81 -5.66 0.58
C ASN A 67 -8.10 -6.36 1.00
N GLN A 68 -8.70 -7.16 0.11
CA GLN A 68 -9.93 -7.87 0.41
C GLN A 68 -9.78 -8.97 1.47
N PHE A 69 -8.68 -9.75 1.41
CA PHE A 69 -8.58 -10.99 2.20
C PHE A 69 -7.70 -10.88 3.44
N GLN A 70 -6.82 -9.87 3.51
CA GLN A 70 -5.91 -9.73 4.63
C GLN A 70 -6.59 -9.04 5.82
N LYS A 71 -6.46 -9.63 7.02
CA LYS A 71 -6.99 -9.04 8.25
C LYS A 71 -6.28 -7.73 8.59
N ASN A 72 -7.03 -6.77 9.14
CA ASN A 72 -6.50 -5.46 9.56
C ASN A 72 -5.74 -4.73 8.45
N ASN A 73 -6.24 -4.81 7.21
CA ASN A 73 -5.62 -4.23 6.02
C ASN A 73 -6.73 -3.70 5.12
N TYR A 74 -7.00 -2.39 5.21
CA TYR A 74 -7.93 -1.72 4.31
C TYR A 74 -7.22 -1.40 2.99
N ASP A 75 -6.04 -0.79 3.08
CA ASP A 75 -5.23 -0.50 1.91
C ASP A 75 -3.73 -0.69 2.20
N ILE A 76 -3.10 -1.61 1.47
CA ILE A 76 -1.66 -1.90 1.53
C ILE A 76 -0.80 -0.86 0.82
N ALA A 77 -1.39 -0.09 -0.11
CA ALA A 77 -0.71 0.89 -0.95
C ALA A 77 -1.40 2.28 -0.91
N PRO A 78 -1.72 2.84 0.27
CA PRO A 78 -2.63 3.97 0.40
C PRO A 78 -2.09 5.30 -0.15
N TRP A 79 -0.82 5.35 -0.54
CA TRP A 79 -0.20 6.53 -1.16
C TRP A 79 0.78 6.19 -2.28
N GLN A 80 1.01 4.91 -2.54
CA GLN A 80 1.99 4.45 -3.50
C GLN A 80 1.32 4.24 -4.86
N THR A 81 1.93 4.75 -5.93
CA THR A 81 1.45 4.46 -7.28
C THR A 81 1.98 3.12 -7.81
N THR A 82 1.32 2.58 -8.83
CA THR A 82 1.78 1.40 -9.58
C THR A 82 3.20 1.59 -10.10
N GLU A 83 3.55 2.78 -10.58
CA GLU A 83 4.89 3.10 -11.08
C GLU A 83 5.94 2.99 -9.98
N LEU A 84 5.63 3.44 -8.76
CA LEU A 84 6.54 3.26 -7.63
C LEU A 84 6.77 1.77 -7.36
N PHE A 85 5.71 0.95 -7.31
CA PHE A 85 5.85 -0.49 -7.14
C PHE A 85 6.72 -1.11 -8.23
N MET A 86 6.47 -0.77 -9.50
CA MET A 86 7.26 -1.25 -10.64
C MET A 86 8.74 -0.87 -10.51
N ILE A 87 9.06 0.36 -10.10
CA ILE A 87 10.45 0.81 -9.88
C ILE A 87 11.13 0.04 -8.73
N LEU A 88 10.43 -0.15 -7.61
CA LEU A 88 10.97 -0.87 -6.45
C LEU A 88 11.18 -2.35 -6.74
N LEU A 89 10.23 -2.98 -7.44
CA LEU A 89 10.36 -4.35 -7.91
C LEU A 89 11.47 -4.48 -8.94
N GLN A 90 11.65 -3.51 -9.83
CA GLN A 90 12.75 -3.56 -10.81
C GLN A 90 14.09 -3.53 -10.09
N ARG A 91 14.22 -2.66 -9.07
CA ARG A 91 15.43 -2.61 -8.24
C ARG A 91 15.67 -3.92 -7.50
N HIS A 92 14.63 -4.51 -6.92
CA HIS A 92 14.73 -5.79 -6.22
C HIS A 92 15.14 -6.92 -7.19
N CYS A 93 14.45 -7.06 -8.31
CA CYS A 93 14.66 -8.13 -9.28
C CYS A 93 16.02 -8.05 -9.98
N LYS A 94 16.60 -6.85 -10.18
CA LYS A 94 17.98 -6.70 -10.71
C LYS A 94 19.03 -7.45 -9.89
N ASN A 95 18.82 -7.59 -8.58
CA ASN A 95 19.73 -8.28 -7.67
C ASN A 95 19.27 -9.70 -7.32
N ASN A 96 18.10 -10.13 -7.82
CA ASN A 96 17.42 -11.37 -7.42
C ASN A 96 16.74 -12.04 -8.63
N THR A 97 17.49 -12.29 -9.71
CA THR A 97 16.94 -12.72 -11.01
C THR A 97 16.15 -14.03 -10.96
N ASN A 98 16.54 -14.96 -10.08
CA ASN A 98 15.97 -16.30 -9.97
C ASN A 98 14.70 -16.36 -9.11
N VAL A 99 14.30 -15.25 -8.48
CA VAL A 99 13.11 -15.18 -7.62
C VAL A 99 11.84 -15.03 -8.49
N LYS A 100 10.73 -15.65 -8.07
CA LYS A 100 9.44 -15.45 -8.75
C LYS A 100 8.94 -14.04 -8.50
N PHE A 101 8.31 -13.44 -9.51
CA PHE A 101 7.78 -12.08 -9.39
C PHE A 101 6.74 -11.96 -8.26
N PHE A 102 5.96 -13.01 -8.03
CA PHE A 102 5.05 -13.12 -6.89
C PHE A 102 5.77 -12.97 -5.54
N ASP A 103 6.88 -13.67 -5.34
CA ASP A 103 7.64 -13.64 -4.08
C ASP A 103 8.31 -12.28 -3.88
N ALA A 104 8.84 -11.68 -4.95
CA ALA A 104 9.36 -10.31 -4.92
C ALA A 104 8.26 -9.29 -4.52
N THR A 105 7.06 -9.46 -5.05
CA THR A 105 5.90 -8.62 -4.71
C THR A 105 5.48 -8.80 -3.26
N ASN A 106 5.43 -10.03 -2.75
CA ASN A 106 5.15 -10.30 -1.34
C ASN A 106 6.22 -9.73 -0.40
N ALA A 107 7.49 -9.77 -0.78
CA ALA A 107 8.56 -9.14 -0.01
C ALA A 107 8.35 -7.62 0.10
N LEU A 108 7.94 -6.98 -0.99
CA LEU A 108 7.62 -5.55 -1.01
C LEU A 108 6.35 -5.22 -0.20
N ILE A 109 5.28 -6.00 -0.36
CA ILE A 109 4.06 -5.89 0.46
C ILE A 109 4.39 -6.02 1.95
N LYS A 110 5.23 -6.99 2.33
CA LYS A 110 5.67 -7.18 3.71
C LYS A 110 6.41 -5.95 4.25
N ALA A 111 7.20 -5.27 3.42
CA ALA A 111 7.89 -4.04 3.79
C ALA A 111 6.92 -2.86 3.97
N PHE A 112 5.81 -2.81 3.24
CA PHE A 112 4.79 -1.77 3.36
C PHE A 112 3.72 -2.06 4.40
N PHE A 113 3.55 -3.32 4.79
CA PHE A 113 2.53 -3.72 5.76
C PHE A 113 2.56 -2.88 7.07
N PRO A 114 3.71 -2.52 7.66
CA PRO A 114 3.72 -1.67 8.86
C PRO A 114 3.16 -0.25 8.66
N ILE A 115 3.18 0.27 7.42
CA ILE A 115 2.75 1.64 7.08
C ILE A 115 1.44 1.67 6.27
N ARG A 116 0.77 0.53 6.14
CA ARG A 116 -0.53 0.38 5.49
C ARG A 116 -1.63 1.18 6.19
N LEU A 117 -2.78 1.31 5.53
CA LEU A 117 -4.02 1.74 6.13
C LEU A 117 -4.79 0.49 6.62
N ASN A 118 -5.11 0.42 7.91
CA ASN A 118 -5.66 -0.78 8.56
C ASN A 118 -7.19 -0.80 8.67
N ALA A 119 -7.84 0.35 8.49
CA ALA A 119 -9.28 0.53 8.52
C ALA A 119 -9.69 1.55 7.44
N GLU A 120 -10.97 1.56 7.08
CA GLU A 120 -11.51 2.56 6.16
C GLU A 120 -11.24 3.98 6.68
N ASP A 121 -10.94 4.88 5.75
CA ASP A 121 -10.61 6.26 6.05
C ASP A 121 -11.23 7.22 5.02
N THR A 122 -11.45 8.47 5.45
CA THR A 122 -12.05 9.49 4.61
C THR A 122 -11.04 9.99 3.58
N ILE A 123 -11.50 10.16 2.34
CA ILE A 123 -10.71 10.74 1.26
C ILE A 123 -10.95 12.25 1.22
N VAL A 124 -9.88 13.02 1.29
CA VAL A 124 -9.93 14.49 1.19
C VAL A 124 -9.23 14.97 -0.07
N LYS A 125 -9.78 16.02 -0.68
CA LYS A 125 -9.13 16.70 -1.81
C LYS A 125 -8.11 17.70 -1.26
N VAL A 126 -6.87 17.59 -1.71
CA VAL A 126 -5.82 18.57 -1.47
C VAL A 126 -5.65 19.40 -2.73
N GLN A 127 -5.58 20.72 -2.59
CA GLN A 127 -5.36 21.65 -3.69
C GLN A 127 -4.29 22.67 -3.33
N VAL A 128 -3.29 22.84 -4.20
CA VAL A 128 -2.20 23.81 -4.06
C VAL A 128 -1.99 24.47 -5.42
N GLY A 129 -2.37 25.75 -5.53
CA GLY A 129 -2.49 26.41 -6.83
C GLY A 129 -3.45 25.65 -7.76
N ASP A 130 -2.96 25.33 -8.96
CA ASP A 130 -3.73 24.58 -9.98
C ASP A 130 -3.64 23.06 -9.80
N ALA A 131 -2.76 22.55 -8.95
CA ALA A 131 -2.61 21.13 -8.70
C ALA A 131 -3.64 20.63 -7.68
N SER A 132 -4.26 19.49 -7.95
CA SER A 132 -5.10 18.80 -6.97
C SER A 132 -4.98 17.29 -7.05
N ALA A 133 -5.15 16.63 -5.91
CA ALA A 133 -5.19 15.17 -5.79
C ALA A 133 -5.97 14.77 -4.53
N TYR A 134 -6.25 13.48 -4.42
CA TYR A 134 -7.03 12.91 -3.34
C TYR A 134 -6.14 12.06 -2.44
N TYR A 135 -6.35 12.16 -1.13
CA TYR A 135 -5.59 11.46 -0.13
C TYR A 135 -6.50 10.94 0.97
N TYR A 136 -6.16 9.78 1.52
CA TYR A 136 -6.68 9.38 2.83
C TYR A 136 -6.22 10.39 3.90
N GLN A 137 -7.17 10.84 4.73
CA GLN A 137 -6.94 11.79 5.81
C GLN A 137 -5.85 11.31 6.78
N GLU A 138 -5.87 10.05 7.15
CA GLU A 138 -4.89 9.39 8.01
C GLU A 138 -3.48 9.42 7.41
N ILE A 139 -3.35 9.28 6.08
CA ILE A 139 -2.04 9.40 5.41
C ILE A 139 -1.52 10.83 5.47
N LEU A 140 -2.38 11.83 5.28
CA LEU A 140 -2.00 13.23 5.46
C LEU A 140 -1.59 13.51 6.90
N LEU A 141 -2.35 13.02 7.89
CA LEU A 141 -2.02 13.19 9.30
C LEU A 141 -0.67 12.56 9.65
N ARG A 142 -0.38 11.34 9.16
CA ARG A 142 0.93 10.68 9.33
C ARG A 142 2.06 11.51 8.71
N ALA A 143 1.85 12.06 7.52
CA ALA A 143 2.84 12.90 6.85
C ALA A 143 3.12 14.18 7.64
N LYS A 144 2.07 14.93 8.01
CA LYS A 144 2.15 16.14 8.84
C LYS A 144 2.84 15.86 10.18
N THR A 145 2.47 14.77 10.85
CA THR A 145 3.08 14.35 12.11
C THR A 145 4.57 14.06 11.95
N ARG A 146 4.98 13.43 10.85
CA ARG A 146 6.39 13.15 10.59
C ARG A 146 7.17 14.43 10.29
N LEU A 147 6.60 15.35 9.52
CA LEU A 147 7.16 16.68 9.30
C LEU A 147 7.33 17.45 10.61
N LYS A 148 6.35 17.40 11.53
CA LYS A 148 6.44 17.98 12.87
C LYS A 148 7.61 17.40 13.67
N LYS A 149 7.73 16.06 13.72
CA LYS A 149 8.85 15.39 14.39
C LYS A 149 10.22 15.78 13.82
N MET A 150 10.27 16.11 12.52
CA MET A 150 11.48 16.54 11.83
C MET A 150 11.72 18.06 11.90
N GLY A 151 10.85 18.82 12.56
CA GLY A 151 11.00 20.27 12.76
C GLY A 151 10.47 21.16 11.62
N PHE A 152 9.82 20.58 10.61
CA PHE A 152 9.27 21.34 9.46
C PHE A 152 7.86 21.87 9.71
N TYR A 153 7.19 21.41 10.77
CA TYR A 153 5.81 21.79 11.06
C TYR A 153 5.70 22.43 12.44
N GLN A 154 5.01 23.56 12.52
CA GLN A 154 4.76 24.29 13.76
C GLN A 154 3.25 24.32 14.05
N GLY A 155 2.87 24.18 15.33
CA GLY A 155 1.47 24.11 15.75
C GLY A 155 0.88 22.70 15.71
N ASP A 156 -0.44 22.62 15.79
CA ASP A 156 -1.16 21.34 15.79
C ASP A 156 -1.33 20.79 14.38
N VAL A 157 -1.07 19.50 14.23
CA VAL A 157 -1.28 18.75 12.98
C VAL A 157 -2.71 18.22 12.86
N ALA A 158 -3.55 18.48 13.87
CA ALA A 158 -4.94 18.07 13.91
C ALA A 158 -5.78 18.96 12.99
N GLY A 159 -6.61 18.33 12.16
CA GLY A 159 -7.49 19.03 11.22
C GLY A 159 -7.55 18.34 9.86
N ASP A 160 -8.76 18.27 9.32
CA ASP A 160 -9.10 17.54 8.08
C ASP A 160 -8.70 18.34 6.83
N ASN A 161 -8.48 19.65 7.00
CA ASN A 161 -8.14 20.57 5.94
C ASN A 161 -6.63 20.59 5.67
N PHE A 162 -6.28 20.79 4.40
CA PHE A 162 -4.93 21.10 3.98
C PHE A 162 -4.79 22.63 3.90
N THR A 163 -3.92 23.19 4.72
CA THR A 163 -3.79 24.62 5.00
C THR A 163 -2.48 25.18 4.46
N ASP A 164 -2.33 26.50 4.47
CA ASP A 164 -1.07 27.16 4.09
C ASP A 164 0.11 26.75 4.99
N LEU A 165 -0.16 26.39 6.26
CA LEU A 165 0.86 25.83 7.16
C LEU A 165 1.35 24.46 6.67
N ASP A 166 0.44 23.62 6.17
CA ASP A 166 0.79 22.34 5.55
C ASP A 166 1.64 22.56 4.30
N VAL A 167 1.19 23.45 3.39
CA VAL A 167 1.93 23.81 2.17
C VAL A 167 3.35 24.26 2.50
N LYS A 168 3.49 25.12 3.51
CA LYS A 168 4.79 25.60 3.96
C LYS A 168 5.66 24.46 4.48
N ALA A 169 5.14 23.60 5.35
CA ALA A 169 5.89 22.49 5.92
C ALA A 169 6.39 21.50 4.85
N PHE A 170 5.55 21.16 3.88
CA PHE A 170 5.94 20.34 2.74
C PHE A 170 7.00 21.06 1.87
N SER A 171 6.83 22.35 1.61
CA SER A 171 7.79 23.14 0.82
C SER A 171 9.17 23.21 1.48
N ASP A 172 9.22 23.49 2.78
CA ASP A 172 10.47 23.56 3.55
C ASP A 172 11.19 22.19 3.56
N TYR A 173 10.43 21.10 3.72
CA TYR A 173 10.97 19.73 3.66
C TYR A 173 11.53 19.39 2.27
N GLN A 174 10.77 19.70 1.22
CA GLN A 174 11.19 19.49 -0.17
C GLN A 174 12.46 20.28 -0.48
N GLN A 175 12.51 21.54 -0.09
CA GLN A 175 13.69 22.39 -0.25
C GLN A 175 14.90 21.79 0.49
N LYS A 176 14.72 21.36 1.74
CA LYS A 176 15.81 20.76 2.54
C LYS A 176 16.37 19.49 1.91
N LEU A 177 15.54 18.68 1.26
CA LEU A 177 15.95 17.45 0.59
C LEU A 177 16.30 17.63 -0.91
N ASN A 178 16.37 18.87 -1.40
CA ASN A 178 16.61 19.19 -2.81
C ASN A 178 15.62 18.48 -3.76
N LEU A 179 14.37 18.36 -3.33
CA LEU A 179 13.26 17.90 -4.17
C LEU A 179 12.67 19.09 -4.93
N LYS A 180 11.84 18.80 -5.94
CA LYS A 180 11.00 19.83 -6.55
C LYS A 180 10.07 20.39 -5.47
N VAL A 181 10.12 21.70 -5.26
CA VAL A 181 9.26 22.39 -4.29
C VAL A 181 7.88 22.57 -4.90
N THR A 182 6.95 21.73 -4.48
CA THR A 182 5.54 21.72 -4.91
C THR A 182 4.60 22.17 -3.79
N GLY A 183 5.04 22.13 -2.53
CA GLY A 183 4.18 22.30 -1.35
C GLY A 183 3.12 21.20 -1.21
N PHE A 184 3.21 20.15 -2.03
CA PHE A 184 2.23 19.09 -2.17
C PHE A 184 2.81 17.77 -1.63
N PRO A 185 2.00 16.88 -1.03
CA PRO A 185 2.42 15.53 -0.65
C PRO A 185 2.52 14.62 -1.88
N ASP A 186 3.38 14.99 -2.83
CA ASP A 186 3.62 14.23 -4.06
C ASP A 186 4.39 12.91 -3.81
N GLN A 187 4.43 12.05 -4.82
CA GLN A 187 4.99 10.71 -4.71
C GLN A 187 6.46 10.72 -4.23
N ASN A 188 7.27 11.66 -4.69
CA ASN A 188 8.68 11.77 -4.28
C ASN A 188 8.79 12.22 -2.82
N THR A 189 7.94 13.15 -2.42
CA THR A 189 7.85 13.66 -1.06
C THR A 189 7.43 12.55 -0.09
N LEU A 190 6.35 11.82 -0.38
CA LEU A 190 5.88 10.72 0.48
C LEU A 190 6.86 9.54 0.50
N THR A 191 7.50 9.22 -0.63
CA THR A 191 8.55 8.18 -0.69
C THR A 191 9.72 8.50 0.24
N THR A 192 10.21 9.73 0.22
CA THR A 192 11.32 10.13 1.10
C THR A 192 10.87 10.17 2.56
N LEU A 193 9.67 10.68 2.82
CA LEU A 193 9.13 10.85 4.16
C LEU A 193 8.86 9.51 4.85
N PHE A 194 8.26 8.55 4.16
CA PHE A 194 7.86 7.27 4.75
C PHE A 194 8.88 6.14 4.59
N LEU A 195 9.71 6.14 3.54
CA LEU A 195 10.63 5.01 3.28
C LEU A 195 12.11 5.31 3.55
N LYS A 196 12.52 6.59 3.51
CA LYS A 196 13.95 6.96 3.66
C LYS A 196 14.28 7.67 4.96
N ALA A 197 13.38 8.53 5.45
CA ALA A 197 13.62 9.23 6.69
C ALA A 197 13.75 8.18 7.81
N LYS A 198 14.93 8.08 8.43
CA LYS A 198 15.04 7.57 9.80
C LYS A 198 14.75 8.79 10.67
N GLY A 199 13.64 8.73 11.38
CA GLY A 199 13.17 9.76 12.30
C GLY A 199 12.48 9.01 13.41
#